data_AF-A0A172Y6M4-F1
#
_entry.id   AF-A0A172Y6M4-F1
#
_cell.length_a   1.000
_cell.length_b   1.000
_cell.length_c   1.000
_cell.angle_alpha   90.00
_cell.angle_beta   90.00
_cell.angle_gamma   90.00
#
_symmetry.space_group_name_H-M   'P 1'
#
loop_
_entity.id
_entity.type
_entity.pdbx_description
1 polymer ?
#
loop_
_entity_poly.entity_id
_entity_poly.type
_entity_poly.pdbx_seq_one_letter_code
_entity_poly.pdbx_strand_id
1 'polypeptide(L)'
;MTAADKNRALDRNEAEWVEMSRAAARLTDAQLSDLLRRLRERRDRAQRLIRTRTRQASREGQANIDAGAREKKAQLADAIQRAADEQKRRRSSTSATRNLKAAVERKAEQTHDGIPDNRTAHTDPADTPNDKIAPSGALHAEGMRAAISRSTGDR
;
A
#
# COMPACT_ATOMS: atom_id res chain seq x y z
N MET A 1 18.91 -4.79 23.60
CA MET A 1 18.03 -5.97 23.62
C MET A 1 18.37 -6.86 22.42
N THR A 2 19.18 -7.87 22.65
CA THR A 2 19.63 -8.81 21.61
C THR A 2 18.50 -9.78 21.24
N ALA A 3 18.61 -10.51 20.13
CA ALA A 3 17.63 -11.57 19.80
C ALA A 3 17.53 -12.65 20.89
N ALA A 4 18.61 -12.85 21.66
CA ALA A 4 18.65 -13.76 22.80
C ALA A 4 17.79 -13.27 23.98
N ASP A 5 17.78 -11.96 24.26
CA ASP A 5 16.95 -11.38 25.32
C ASP A 5 15.46 -11.49 24.99
N LYS A 6 15.09 -11.27 23.73
CA LYS A 6 13.70 -11.39 23.26
C LYS A 6 13.19 -12.82 23.41
N ASN A 7 14.01 -13.83 23.10
CA ASN A 7 13.58 -15.23 23.18
C ASN A 7 13.52 -15.79 24.61
N ARG A 8 14.06 -15.10 25.62
CA ARG A 8 14.12 -15.62 27.00
C ARG A 8 12.75 -15.82 27.65
N ALA A 9 11.74 -15.09 27.19
CA ALA A 9 10.37 -15.18 27.71
C ALA A 9 9.51 -16.26 27.01
N LEU A 10 9.95 -16.77 25.86
CA LEU A 10 9.20 -17.74 25.06
C LEU A 10 9.64 -19.18 25.36
N ASP A 11 8.67 -20.09 25.30
CA ASP A 11 8.95 -21.52 25.28
C ASP A 11 9.55 -21.92 23.91
N ARG A 12 10.24 -23.06 23.82
CA ARG A 12 10.91 -23.53 22.58
C ARG A 12 9.93 -23.58 21.41
N ASN A 13 8.77 -24.21 21.62
CA ASN A 13 7.71 -24.30 20.61
C ASN A 13 7.18 -22.92 20.20
N GLU A 14 7.10 -21.98 21.14
CA GLU A 14 6.59 -20.65 20.86
C GLU A 14 7.62 -19.83 20.08
N ALA A 15 8.90 -19.96 20.40
CA ALA A 15 9.99 -19.38 19.63
C ALA A 15 9.96 -19.92 18.19
N GLU A 16 9.81 -21.23 18.00
CA GLU A 16 9.65 -21.84 16.67
C GLU A 16 8.44 -21.27 15.90
N TRP A 17 7.29 -21.10 16.54
CA TRP A 17 6.11 -20.50 15.90
C TRP A 17 6.32 -19.03 15.54
N VAL A 18 7.01 -18.28 16.41
CA VAL A 18 7.39 -16.89 16.13
C VAL A 18 8.35 -16.82 14.95
N GLU A 19 9.33 -17.73 14.84
CA GLU A 19 10.20 -17.80 13.66
C GLU A 19 9.42 -18.22 12.40
N MET A 20 8.52 -19.20 12.48
CA MET A 20 7.63 -19.56 11.38
C MET A 20 6.76 -18.38 10.92
N SER A 21 6.34 -17.50 11.84
CA SER A 21 5.60 -16.28 11.47
C SER A 21 6.44 -15.28 10.67
N ARG A 22 7.77 -15.28 10.83
CA ARG A 22 8.68 -14.46 10.00
C ARG A 22 8.83 -15.05 8.61
N ALA A 23 8.78 -16.38 8.50
CA ALA A 23 8.78 -17.11 7.24
C ALA A 23 7.36 -17.32 6.66
N ALA A 24 6.36 -16.54 7.10
CA ALA A 24 4.95 -16.77 6.74
C ALA A 24 4.69 -16.82 5.23
N ALA A 25 5.44 -16.07 4.43
CA ALA A 25 5.35 -16.07 2.98
C ALA A 25 5.61 -17.44 2.34
N ARG A 26 6.39 -18.32 2.99
CA ARG A 26 6.76 -19.66 2.49
C ARG A 26 5.77 -20.75 2.91
N LEU A 27 4.85 -20.47 3.83
CA LEU A 27 3.89 -21.45 4.33
C LEU A 27 2.72 -21.64 3.36
N THR A 28 2.14 -22.83 3.33
CA THR A 28 0.85 -23.03 2.65
C THR A 28 -0.29 -22.34 3.40
N ASP A 29 -1.44 -22.12 2.75
CA ASP A 29 -2.60 -21.50 3.41
C ASP A 29 -3.10 -22.32 4.61
N ALA A 30 -3.07 -23.65 4.49
CA ALA A 30 -3.42 -24.56 5.59
C ALA A 30 -2.44 -24.40 6.76
N GLN A 31 -1.14 -24.41 6.50
CA GLN A 31 -0.11 -24.20 7.52
C GLN A 31 -0.21 -22.83 8.18
N LEU A 32 -0.50 -21.78 7.40
CA LEU A 32 -0.68 -20.42 7.91
C LEU A 32 -1.91 -20.33 8.82
N SER A 33 -3.01 -21.00 8.46
CA SER A 33 -4.22 -21.04 9.28
C SER A 33 -4.01 -21.78 10.61
N ASP A 34 -3.28 -22.90 10.58
CA ASP A 34 -2.98 -23.68 11.79
C ASP A 34 -1.96 -22.94 12.68
N LEU A 35 -0.96 -22.28 12.09
CA LEU A 35 -0.04 -21.40 12.82
C LEU A 35 -0.80 -20.29 13.55
N LEU A 36 -1.72 -19.61 12.87
CA LEU A 36 -2.57 -18.57 13.47
C LEU A 36 -3.42 -19.12 14.63
N ARG A 37 -3.99 -20.32 14.48
CA ARG A 37 -4.75 -20.99 15.53
C ARG A 37 -3.89 -21.23 16.76
N ARG A 38 -2.73 -21.87 16.60
CA ARG A 38 -1.79 -22.19 17.69
C ARG A 38 -1.29 -20.93 18.41
N LEU A 39 -0.92 -19.90 17.65
CA LEU A 39 -0.45 -18.62 18.21
C LEU A 39 -1.56 -17.92 19.03
N ARG A 40 -2.80 -17.89 18.53
CA ARG A 40 -3.95 -17.31 19.24
C ARG A 40 -4.26 -18.06 20.52
N GLU A 41 -4.33 -19.39 20.46
CA GLU A 41 -4.57 -20.22 21.64
C GLU A 41 -3.53 -19.94 22.75
N ARG A 42 -2.26 -19.80 22.38
CA ARG A 42 -1.18 -19.58 23.36
C ARG A 42 -1.13 -18.15 23.88
N ARG A 43 -1.41 -17.15 23.04
CA ARG A 43 -1.62 -15.77 23.48
C ARG A 43 -2.76 -15.68 24.48
N ASP A 44 -3.88 -16.35 24.22
CA ASP A 44 -5.06 -16.31 25.07
C ASP A 44 -4.82 -16.98 26.41
N ARG A 45 -4.07 -18.09 26.42
CA ARG A 45 -3.59 -18.71 27.67
C ARG A 45 -2.69 -17.76 28.46
N ALA A 46 -1.71 -17.11 27.82
CA ALA A 46 -0.84 -16.14 28.46
C ALA A 46 -1.65 -14.95 29.04
N GLN A 47 -2.64 -14.46 28.30
CA GLN A 47 -3.52 -13.40 28.75
C GLN A 47 -4.39 -13.82 29.94
N ARG A 48 -4.89 -15.07 29.97
CA ARG A 48 -5.63 -15.59 31.13
C ARG A 48 -4.73 -15.64 32.36
N LEU A 49 -3.50 -16.15 32.24
CA LEU A 49 -2.54 -16.21 33.34
C LEU A 49 -2.20 -14.82 33.91
N ILE A 50 -1.95 -13.85 33.05
CA ILE A 50 -1.72 -12.45 33.48
C ILE A 50 -2.94 -11.93 34.23
N ARG A 51 -4.16 -12.17 33.71
CA ARG A 51 -5.40 -11.71 34.37
C ARG A 51 -5.62 -12.37 35.72
N THR A 52 -5.38 -13.67 35.85
CA THR A 52 -5.54 -14.39 37.12
C THR A 52 -4.54 -13.89 38.15
N ARG A 53 -3.26 -13.74 37.77
CA ARG A 53 -2.22 -13.21 38.66
C ARG A 53 -2.46 -11.76 39.06
N THR A 54 -2.89 -10.91 38.12
CA THR A 54 -3.26 -9.52 38.42
C THR A 54 -4.39 -9.47 39.45
N ARG A 55 -5.40 -10.33 39.32
CA ARG A 55 -6.51 -10.41 40.27
C ARG A 55 -6.06 -10.91 41.64
N GLN A 56 -5.18 -11.91 41.70
CA GLN A 56 -4.62 -12.42 42.97
C GLN A 56 -3.78 -11.36 43.66
N ALA A 57 -2.83 -10.75 42.95
CA ALA A 57 -2.00 -9.67 43.47
C ALA A 57 -2.83 -8.49 44.00
N SER A 58 -3.90 -8.12 43.28
CA SER A 58 -4.84 -7.08 43.74
C SER A 58 -5.62 -7.47 45.01
N ARG A 59 -5.93 -8.76 45.21
CA ARG A 59 -6.59 -9.26 46.42
C ARG A 59 -5.65 -9.31 47.62
N GLU A 60 -4.39 -9.64 47.38
CA GLU A 60 -3.36 -9.80 48.40
C GLU A 60 -2.58 -8.50 48.68
N GLY A 61 -2.91 -7.40 47.97
CA GLY A 61 -2.22 -6.12 48.11
C GLY A 61 -0.77 -6.12 47.61
N GLN A 62 -0.39 -7.10 46.80
CA GLN A 62 0.97 -7.25 46.28
C GLN A 62 1.19 -6.47 44.98
N ALA A 63 2.40 -5.95 44.80
CA ALA A 63 2.81 -5.35 43.54
C ALA A 63 2.89 -6.42 42.43
N ASN A 64 2.15 -6.24 41.34
CA ASN A 64 2.16 -7.19 40.24
C ASN A 64 3.40 -7.01 39.34
N ILE A 65 4.35 -7.94 39.42
CA ILE A 65 5.57 -8.01 38.58
C ILE A 65 5.40 -9.05 37.45
N ASP A 66 4.35 -8.96 36.65
CA ASP A 66 4.09 -9.84 35.48
C ASP A 66 4.83 -9.38 34.19
N ALA A 67 5.98 -8.71 34.30
CA ALA A 67 6.69 -8.12 33.15
C ALA A 67 7.02 -9.17 32.05
N GLY A 68 7.59 -10.32 32.42
CA GLY A 68 7.94 -11.37 31.46
C GLY A 68 6.72 -12.03 30.79
N ALA A 69 5.61 -12.18 31.51
CA ALA A 69 4.37 -12.72 30.95
C ALA A 69 3.74 -11.74 29.95
N ARG A 70 3.80 -10.44 30.23
CA ARG A 70 3.36 -9.38 29.32
C ARG A 70 4.24 -9.31 28.08
N GLU A 71 5.55 -9.42 28.23
CA GLU A 71 6.49 -9.47 27.11
C GLU A 71 6.22 -10.67 26.20
N LYS A 72 6.07 -11.87 26.78
CA LYS A 72 5.66 -13.08 26.07
C LYS A 72 4.37 -12.86 25.26
N LYS A 73 3.35 -12.28 25.89
CA LYS A 73 2.07 -11.97 25.21
C LYS A 73 2.29 -11.01 24.03
N ALA A 74 3.12 -9.97 24.20
CA ALA A 74 3.42 -9.01 23.14
C ALA A 74 4.08 -9.69 21.94
N GLN A 75 5.08 -10.54 22.17
CA GLN A 75 5.78 -11.25 21.09
C GLN A 75 4.84 -12.21 20.33
N LEU A 76 3.93 -12.90 21.04
CA LEU A 76 2.91 -13.73 20.42
C LEU A 76 1.91 -12.89 19.60
N ALA A 77 1.53 -11.70 20.09
CA ALA A 77 0.65 -10.79 19.37
C ALA A 77 1.30 -10.28 18.07
N ASP A 78 2.58 -9.92 18.10
CA ASP A 78 3.33 -9.50 16.91
C ASP A 78 3.43 -10.62 15.88
N ALA A 79 3.66 -11.86 16.32
CA ALA A 79 3.67 -13.03 15.43
C ALA A 79 2.31 -13.28 14.77
N ILE A 80 1.22 -13.13 15.53
CA ILE A 80 -0.15 -13.20 14.98
C ILE A 80 -0.37 -12.11 13.93
N GLN A 81 0.07 -10.88 14.22
CA GLN A 81 -0.09 -9.76 13.29
C GLN A 81 0.59 -10.04 11.95
N ARG A 82 1.87 -10.47 11.98
CA ARG A 82 2.61 -10.83 10.75
C ARG A 82 1.90 -11.93 9.94
N ALA A 83 1.46 -12.99 10.60
CA ALA A 83 0.78 -14.09 9.94
C ALA A 83 -0.60 -13.68 9.39
N ALA A 84 -1.33 -12.81 10.10
CA ALA A 84 -2.62 -12.27 9.66
C ALA A 84 -2.47 -11.32 8.47
N ASP A 85 -1.43 -10.50 8.46
CA ASP A 85 -1.11 -9.60 7.35
C ASP A 85 -0.76 -10.38 6.09
N GLU A 86 -0.01 -11.48 6.20
CA GLU A 86 0.26 -12.38 5.07
C GLU A 86 -1.04 -13.04 4.56
N GLN A 87 -1.92 -13.50 5.45
CA GLN A 87 -3.21 -14.04 5.04
C GLN A 87 -4.07 -13.00 4.33
N LYS A 88 -4.07 -11.75 4.81
CA LYS A 88 -4.76 -10.62 4.18
C LYS A 88 -4.17 -10.31 2.80
N ARG A 89 -2.84 -10.32 2.68
CA ARG A 89 -2.12 -10.12 1.41
C ARG A 89 -2.56 -11.15 0.37
N ARG A 90 -2.57 -12.44 0.72
CA ARG A 90 -3.03 -13.53 -0.18
C ARG A 90 -4.48 -13.37 -0.62
N ARG A 91 -5.37 -13.00 0.31
CA ARG A 91 -6.78 -12.73 -0.02
C ARG A 91 -6.91 -11.53 -0.98
N SER A 92 -6.14 -10.47 -0.74
CA SER A 92 -6.16 -9.28 -1.59
C SER A 92 -5.66 -9.57 -3.00
N SER A 93 -4.59 -10.36 -3.16
CA SER A 93 -4.09 -10.75 -4.49
C SER A 93 -5.11 -11.58 -5.26
N THR A 94 -5.79 -12.53 -4.59
CA THR A 94 -6.84 -13.34 -5.23
C THR A 94 -8.06 -12.49 -5.62
N SER A 95 -8.42 -11.47 -4.82
CA SER A 95 -9.49 -10.54 -5.21
C SER A 95 -9.09 -9.65 -6.38
N ALA A 96 -7.83 -9.20 -6.45
CA ALA A 96 -7.33 -8.37 -7.54
C ALA A 96 -7.34 -9.13 -8.88
N THR A 97 -6.91 -10.39 -8.89
CA THR A 97 -6.96 -11.23 -10.10
C THR A 97 -8.39 -11.51 -10.55
N ARG A 98 -9.31 -11.77 -9.61
CA ARG A 98 -10.74 -11.94 -9.91
C ARG A 98 -11.35 -10.67 -10.50
N ASN A 99 -11.07 -9.51 -9.90
CA ASN A 99 -11.59 -8.22 -10.36
C ASN A 99 -11.05 -7.87 -11.75
N LEU A 100 -9.76 -8.17 -12.02
CA LEU A 100 -9.17 -8.01 -13.34
C LEU A 100 -9.87 -8.90 -14.37
N LYS A 101 -10.08 -10.19 -14.05
CA LYS A 101 -10.79 -11.12 -14.94
C LYS A 101 -12.20 -10.60 -15.27
N ALA A 102 -12.96 -10.19 -14.27
CA ALA A 102 -14.30 -9.63 -14.46
C ALA A 102 -14.31 -8.29 -15.22
N ALA A 103 -13.24 -7.48 -15.13
CA ALA A 103 -13.10 -6.27 -15.92
C ALA A 103 -12.78 -6.56 -17.39
N VAL A 104 -11.96 -7.58 -17.65
CA VAL A 104 -11.67 -8.05 -19.02
C VAL A 104 -12.92 -8.64 -19.67
N GLU A 105 -13.68 -9.47 -18.95
CA GLU A 105 -14.96 -10.02 -19.42
C GLU A 105 -15.95 -8.90 -19.76
N ARG A 106 -16.15 -7.93 -18.86
CA ARG A 106 -16.99 -6.75 -19.14
C ARG A 106 -16.51 -5.93 -20.35
N LYS A 107 -15.20 -5.75 -20.52
CA LYS A 107 -14.65 -5.04 -21.69
C LYS A 107 -14.89 -5.83 -22.99
N ALA A 108 -14.80 -7.15 -22.92
CA ALA A 108 -15.03 -8.03 -24.08
C ALA A 108 -16.52 -8.09 -24.48
N GLU A 109 -17.42 -8.04 -23.50
CA GLU A 109 -18.88 -8.01 -23.71
C GLU A 109 -19.41 -6.63 -24.09
N GLN A 110 -18.62 -5.57 -23.87
CA GLN A 110 -19.01 -4.21 -24.24
C GLN A 110 -18.87 -4.02 -25.75
N THR A 111 -19.93 -4.35 -26.50
CA THR A 111 -20.11 -3.88 -27.87
C THR A 111 -20.16 -2.36 -27.86
N HIS A 112 -19.18 -1.74 -28.52
CA HIS A 112 -19.11 -0.30 -28.66
C HIS A 112 -20.09 0.19 -29.74
N ASP A 113 -21.40 0.07 -29.47
CA ASP A 113 -22.42 0.65 -30.33
C ASP A 113 -22.40 2.17 -30.17
N GLY A 114 -22.04 2.88 -31.24
CA GLY A 114 -22.07 4.34 -31.31
C GLY A 114 -20.74 5.06 -31.04
N ILE A 115 -19.59 4.38 -31.02
CA ILE A 115 -18.30 5.09 -31.13
C ILE A 115 -18.17 5.61 -32.58
N PRO A 116 -18.06 6.92 -32.80
CA PRO A 116 -17.80 7.45 -34.14
C PRO A 116 -16.43 6.97 -34.62
N ASP A 117 -16.38 6.37 -35.81
CA ASP A 117 -15.14 5.91 -36.49
C ASP A 117 -14.19 7.05 -36.91
N ASN A 118 -14.45 8.28 -36.45
CA ASN A 118 -13.79 9.48 -36.93
C ASN A 118 -12.33 9.52 -36.46
N ARG A 119 -11.46 8.88 -37.24
CA ARG A 119 -10.00 9.04 -37.30
C ARG A 119 -9.65 10.44 -37.82
N THR A 120 -9.92 11.47 -37.02
CA THR A 120 -9.49 12.85 -37.30
C THR A 120 -8.16 13.20 -36.62
N ALA A 121 -7.47 12.22 -36.03
CA ALA A 121 -6.17 12.40 -35.37
C ALA A 121 -5.05 12.90 -36.32
N HIS A 122 -5.26 12.83 -37.64
CA HIS A 122 -4.37 13.34 -38.68
C HIS A 122 -5.01 14.48 -39.49
N THR A 123 -6.15 15.00 -39.04
CA THR A 123 -6.83 16.11 -39.68
C THR A 123 -6.56 17.33 -38.82
N ASP A 124 -5.93 18.35 -39.41
CA ASP A 124 -5.71 19.61 -38.72
C ASP A 124 -7.06 20.23 -38.32
N PRO A 125 -7.12 21.01 -37.22
CA PRO A 125 -8.33 21.72 -36.84
C PRO A 125 -8.85 22.54 -38.03
N ALA A 126 -10.17 22.54 -38.23
CA ALA A 126 -10.78 23.37 -39.27
C ALA A 126 -10.37 24.83 -39.06
N ASP A 127 -9.81 25.43 -40.11
CA ASP A 127 -9.31 26.80 -40.08
C ASP A 127 -10.48 27.73 -39.76
N THR A 128 -10.39 28.46 -38.64
CA THR A 128 -11.44 29.38 -38.23
C THR A 128 -11.18 30.72 -38.93
N PRO A 129 -12.04 31.18 -39.85
CA PRO A 129 -11.80 32.43 -40.54
C PRO A 129 -11.75 33.59 -39.52
N ASN A 130 -10.73 34.43 -39.67
CA ASN A 130 -10.56 35.61 -38.83
C ASN A 130 -11.53 36.71 -39.27
N ASP A 131 -12.75 36.67 -38.75
CA ASP A 131 -13.81 37.65 -39.05
C ASP A 131 -13.53 39.05 -38.45
N LYS A 132 -12.39 39.25 -37.79
CA LYS A 132 -11.99 40.52 -37.15
C LYS A 132 -10.90 41.29 -37.90
N ILE A 133 -10.57 40.94 -39.15
CA ILE A 133 -9.70 41.77 -39.98
C ILE A 133 -10.42 43.10 -40.23
N ALA A 134 -9.97 44.17 -39.57
CA ALA A 134 -10.48 45.51 -39.79
C ALA A 134 -10.22 45.91 -41.26
N PRO A 135 -11.23 46.40 -42.01
CA PRO A 135 -11.06 46.84 -43.38
C PRO A 135 -10.40 48.22 -43.39
N SER A 136 -9.10 48.30 -43.12
CA SER A 136 -8.27 49.48 -43.39
C SER A 136 -6.79 49.27 -43.07
N GLY A 137 -6.03 48.89 -44.09
CA GLY A 137 -4.74 49.49 -44.50
C GLY A 137 -3.71 49.99 -43.47
N ALA A 138 -3.35 49.24 -42.42
CA ALA A 138 -2.44 49.76 -41.40
C ALA A 138 -1.04 49.12 -41.27
N LEU A 139 -0.61 48.19 -42.15
CA LEU A 139 0.70 47.53 -41.97
C LEU A 139 1.61 47.37 -43.20
N HIS A 140 1.22 47.79 -44.40
CA HIS A 140 2.06 47.61 -45.60
C HIS A 140 2.15 48.82 -46.55
N ALA A 141 2.16 50.05 -46.01
CA ALA A 141 2.60 51.23 -46.77
C ALA A 141 3.73 51.91 -45.99
N GLU A 142 4.96 51.54 -46.34
CA GLU A 142 6.21 52.28 -46.12
C GLU A 142 6.61 52.66 -44.69
N GLY A 143 7.77 52.13 -44.27
CA GLY A 143 8.69 52.90 -43.42
C GLY A 143 8.69 52.57 -41.93
N MET A 144 9.19 51.39 -41.56
CA MET A 144 9.84 51.22 -40.25
C MET A 144 11.34 51.00 -40.48
N ARG A 145 12.10 52.10 -40.47
CA ARG A 145 13.58 52.07 -40.42
C ARG A 145 14.00 51.39 -39.11
N ALA A 146 14.81 50.34 -39.20
CA ALA A 146 15.43 49.71 -38.05
C ALA A 146 16.39 50.69 -37.36
N ALA A 147 16.03 51.20 -36.18
CA ALA A 147 16.93 51.95 -35.32
C ALA A 147 17.74 50.98 -34.46
N ILE A 148 18.81 50.40 -35.03
CA ILE A 148 19.85 49.69 -34.27
C ILE A 148 21.21 50.19 -34.76
N SER A 149 21.64 51.36 -34.27
CA SER A 149 23.04 51.80 -34.36
C SER A 149 23.81 51.25 -33.16
N ARG A 150 24.47 50.10 -33.33
CA ARG A 150 25.44 49.59 -32.37
C ARG A 150 26.83 50.06 -32.79
N SER A 151 27.43 50.89 -31.95
CA SER A 151 28.84 51.33 -32.02
C SER A 151 29.77 50.12 -31.95
N THR A 152 30.39 49.77 -33.07
CA THR A 152 31.62 48.96 -33.12
C THR A 152 32.79 49.92 -33.26
N GLY A 153 33.50 50.18 -32.15
CA GLY A 153 34.85 50.74 -32.24
C GLY A 153 35.82 49.66 -32.69
N ASP A 154 36.67 49.95 -33.67
CA ASP A 154 38.13 49.84 -33.57
C ASP A 154 38.81 50.50 -34.79
N ARG A 155 39.84 51.31 -34.49
CA ARG A 155 40.85 52.00 -35.34
C ARG A 155 40.45 53.23 -36.16
#